data_AF-A0AAD9WFK3-F1
#
_entry.id   AF-A0AAD9WFK3-F1
#
_cell.length_a   1.000
_cell.length_b   1.000
_cell.length_c   1.000
_cell.angle_alpha   90.00
_cell.angle_beta   90.00
_cell.angle_gamma   90.00
#
_symmetry.space_group_name_H-M   'P 1'
#
loop_
_entity.id
_entity.type
_entity.pdbx_description
1 polymer ?
#
loop_
_entity_poly.entity_id
_entity_poly.type
_entity_poly.pdbx_seq_one_letter_code
_entity_poly.pdbx_strand_id
1 'polypeptide(L)'
;MNTQFTFGVEIELAVALVLEDQEHPDPSETRTVIFPATDSPDDINNIYRQPGRPPFPAVYYHSRIQNEFIRVVARAGFRVSGNVKDNKDLTSWSLTNDSSTGHPPDPTDEHPLEDDEGYHWTGIEIVSPAFLFCSESLEEVRRLCNLLSKHFKFVTNRTTGLHVHIGHAQNGFNPIHVSQILAFLYCFEPQIDTVHPMHRYNHEFGKSMRERCNYTKYFQETYGEVPSTLMVLTKLLTLKRSKPERLLSKLARLTCVGADGKMGNSNLNGVSTLPRRAARPTIEFRQHEGTCDGERITQWVKTVVGMLEFVESEDYASFADLLTRVMQNETWTKQGDGQDMEREVQMGPTLADRGWKIIDLLERIGQQEQADYYRGKTHKHNMPPRTRYRNISSHFRSKNAQRASRESDEYKTDDAWRRLFDKMLIVRNASNLAGVECSFDEDGPLWPQHEASNYYHDVDSNTSEIESSLKL
;
A
#
# COMPACT_ATOMS: atom_id res chain seq x y z
N MET A 1 12.28 23.40 12.09
CA MET A 1 13.27 22.47 11.49
C MET A 1 12.44 21.36 10.86
N ASN A 2 12.52 21.17 9.54
CA ASN A 2 11.83 20.04 8.91
C ASN A 2 12.41 18.74 9.47
N THR A 3 11.53 17.87 9.96
CA THR A 3 11.90 16.57 10.52
C THR A 3 12.30 15.64 9.38
N GLN A 4 13.48 15.03 9.50
CA GLN A 4 14.01 14.14 8.47
C GLN A 4 13.18 12.85 8.41
N PHE A 5 12.81 12.44 7.20
CA PHE A 5 12.16 11.15 6.98
C PHE A 5 13.08 9.99 7.38
N THR A 6 12.46 8.92 7.86
CA THR A 6 13.08 7.61 8.05
C THR A 6 12.44 6.60 7.12
N PHE A 7 13.20 5.57 6.75
CA PHE A 7 12.67 4.47 5.97
C PHE A 7 13.10 3.10 6.54
N GLY A 8 12.31 2.08 6.26
CA GLY A 8 12.68 0.67 6.41
C GLY A 8 12.21 -0.10 5.19
N VAL A 9 12.87 -1.22 4.89
CA VAL A 9 12.49 -2.12 3.80
C VAL A 9 12.28 -3.53 4.31
N GLU A 10 11.27 -4.21 3.74
CA GLU A 10 11.03 -5.64 3.94
C GLU A 10 11.18 -6.31 2.56
N ILE A 11 12.15 -7.21 2.44
CA ILE A 11 12.51 -7.88 1.19
C ILE A 11 12.08 -9.35 1.29
N GLU A 12 11.06 -9.73 0.53
CA GLU A 12 10.59 -11.10 0.46
C GLU A 12 11.36 -11.89 -0.61
N LEU A 13 11.84 -13.09 -0.26
CA LEU A 13 12.62 -13.97 -1.14
C LEU A 13 12.19 -15.42 -0.95
N ALA A 14 12.31 -16.23 -2.00
CA ALA A 14 12.29 -17.69 -1.88
C ALA A 14 13.74 -18.21 -1.94
N VAL A 15 14.24 -18.76 -0.83
CA VAL A 15 15.61 -19.30 -0.72
C VAL A 15 15.63 -20.78 -1.09
N ALA A 16 16.61 -21.17 -1.90
CA ALA A 16 16.80 -22.55 -2.33
C ALA A 16 17.32 -23.44 -1.19
N LEU A 17 16.88 -24.69 -1.20
CA LEU A 17 17.14 -25.71 -0.20
C LEU A 17 17.50 -27.03 -0.89
N VAL A 18 18.58 -27.64 -0.42
CA VAL A 18 18.85 -29.06 -0.64
C VAL A 18 18.55 -29.77 0.67
N LEU A 19 17.60 -30.71 0.64
CA LEU A 19 17.17 -31.43 1.83
C LEU A 19 18.25 -32.41 2.31
N GLU A 20 18.18 -32.75 3.59
CA GLU A 20 18.92 -33.91 4.12
C GLU A 20 18.61 -35.15 3.26
N ASP A 21 19.64 -35.92 2.93
CA ASP A 21 19.61 -37.09 2.06
C ASP A 21 19.30 -36.85 0.57
N GLN A 22 19.16 -35.59 0.13
CA GLN A 22 19.03 -35.23 -1.28
C GLN A 22 20.40 -35.06 -1.94
N GLU A 23 20.58 -35.60 -3.16
CA GLU A 23 21.75 -35.26 -3.98
C GLU A 23 21.71 -33.79 -4.40
N HIS A 24 22.87 -33.14 -4.43
CA HIS A 24 22.96 -31.74 -4.79
C HIS A 24 22.51 -31.54 -6.27
N PRO A 25 21.45 -30.76 -6.55
CA PRO A 25 20.89 -30.68 -7.91
C PRO A 25 21.86 -30.09 -8.94
N ASP A 26 22.64 -29.08 -8.54
CA ASP A 26 23.71 -28.51 -9.36
C ASP A 26 25.04 -28.44 -8.58
N PRO A 27 25.96 -29.41 -8.75
CA PRO A 27 27.25 -29.44 -8.05
C PRO A 27 28.15 -28.22 -8.29
N SER A 28 27.85 -27.36 -9.27
CA SER A 28 28.60 -26.14 -9.55
C SER A 28 28.11 -24.92 -8.79
N GLU A 29 26.95 -25.00 -8.12
CA GLU A 29 26.43 -23.93 -7.29
C GLU A 29 27.36 -23.66 -6.10
N THR A 30 27.75 -22.40 -5.93
CA THR A 30 28.70 -21.97 -4.90
C THR A 30 28.03 -21.23 -3.75
N ARG A 31 26.77 -20.81 -3.95
CA ARG A 31 25.96 -20.14 -2.94
C ARG A 31 25.38 -21.17 -1.96
N THR A 32 25.02 -20.71 -0.78
CA THR A 32 24.45 -21.56 0.26
C THR A 32 23.06 -22.03 -0.14
N VAL A 33 22.93 -23.36 -0.27
CA VAL A 33 21.66 -24.10 -0.48
C VAL A 33 21.48 -25.23 0.53
N ILE A 34 22.54 -25.61 1.26
CA ILE A 34 22.50 -26.61 2.34
C ILE A 34 22.58 -25.88 3.68
N PHE A 35 21.60 -26.13 4.55
CA PHE A 35 21.51 -25.53 5.88
C PHE A 35 21.58 -26.64 6.93
N PRO A 36 22.79 -26.94 7.45
CA PRO A 36 23.00 -28.09 8.33
C PRO A 36 22.29 -27.91 9.68
N ALA A 37 21.95 -29.04 10.30
CA ALA A 37 21.40 -29.07 11.65
C ALA A 37 22.34 -28.39 12.66
N THR A 38 21.72 -27.76 13.65
CA THR A 38 22.35 -26.96 14.70
C THR A 38 21.91 -27.44 16.07
N ASP A 39 22.75 -27.22 17.08
CA ASP A 39 22.39 -27.47 18.49
C ASP A 39 21.43 -26.40 19.06
N SER A 40 20.78 -25.59 18.21
CA SER A 40 19.86 -24.57 18.68
C SER A 40 18.58 -25.21 19.23
N PRO A 41 18.03 -24.76 20.38
CA PRO A 41 16.82 -25.34 20.94
C PRO A 41 15.63 -25.36 19.98
N ASP A 42 15.52 -24.38 19.08
CA ASP A 42 14.45 -24.31 18.09
C ASP A 42 14.60 -25.39 17.00
N ASP A 43 15.82 -25.64 16.52
CA ASP A 43 16.11 -26.71 15.55
C ASP A 43 15.97 -28.11 16.18
N ILE A 44 16.52 -28.30 17.39
CA ILE A 44 16.35 -29.52 18.18
C ILE A 44 14.85 -29.84 18.38
N ASN A 45 14.05 -28.85 18.79
CA ASN A 45 12.61 -29.03 18.97
C ASN A 45 11.87 -29.38 17.67
N ASN A 46 12.32 -28.87 16.53
CA ASN A 46 11.74 -29.19 15.22
C ASN A 46 12.09 -30.60 14.76
N ILE A 47 13.31 -31.09 15.03
CA ILE A 47 13.75 -32.46 14.73
C ILE A 47 12.87 -33.51 15.44
N TYR A 48 12.34 -33.19 16.62
CA TYR A 48 11.49 -34.10 17.41
C TYR A 48 9.98 -33.99 17.13
N ARG A 49 9.52 -33.15 16.18
CA ARG A 49 8.08 -33.01 15.88
C ARG A 49 7.56 -34.12 14.94
N GLN A 50 6.74 -35.00 15.52
CA GLN A 50 5.83 -36.00 14.94
C GLN A 50 6.41 -37.04 13.96
N PRO A 51 6.59 -38.30 14.41
CA PRO A 51 6.84 -39.43 13.53
C PRO A 51 5.71 -39.60 12.50
N GLY A 52 6.05 -39.65 11.21
CA GLY A 52 5.10 -40.03 10.14
C GLY A 52 4.44 -38.89 9.37
N ARG A 53 4.84 -37.63 9.57
CA ARG A 53 4.52 -36.52 8.63
C ARG A 53 5.80 -35.81 8.21
N PRO A 54 6.07 -35.64 6.90
CA PRO A 54 7.19 -34.82 6.46
C PRO A 54 6.98 -33.39 6.96
N PRO A 55 7.97 -32.77 7.63
CA PRO A 55 7.80 -31.43 8.16
C PRO A 55 7.70 -30.43 7.00
N PHE A 56 6.85 -29.41 7.17
CA PHE A 56 6.73 -28.34 6.18
C PHE A 56 8.09 -27.62 6.10
N PRO A 57 8.75 -27.54 4.92
CA PRO A 57 10.12 -27.03 4.81
C PRO A 57 10.32 -25.64 5.45
N ALA A 58 9.32 -24.75 5.30
CA ALA A 58 9.33 -23.41 5.89
C ALA A 58 9.28 -23.38 7.43
N VAL A 59 8.93 -24.48 8.09
CA VAL A 59 9.01 -24.59 9.56
C VAL A 59 10.32 -25.27 9.98
N TYR A 60 10.75 -26.27 9.21
CA TYR A 60 11.91 -27.10 9.56
C TYR A 60 13.24 -26.38 9.34
N TYR A 61 13.44 -25.76 8.18
CA TYR A 61 14.73 -25.16 7.81
C TYR A 61 14.89 -23.70 8.23
N HIS A 62 13.80 -23.06 8.68
CA HIS A 62 13.79 -21.62 8.94
C HIS A 62 14.84 -21.17 9.96
N SER A 63 14.93 -21.84 11.11
CA SER A 63 15.93 -21.52 12.14
C SER A 63 17.36 -21.68 11.63
N ARG A 64 17.60 -22.67 10.76
CA ARG A 64 18.92 -22.93 10.17
C ARG A 64 19.31 -21.85 9.16
N ILE A 65 18.38 -21.47 8.28
CA ILE A 65 18.56 -20.35 7.36
C ILE A 65 18.82 -19.06 8.13
N GLN A 66 18.06 -18.82 9.18
CA GLN A 66 18.23 -17.65 10.02
C GLN A 66 19.63 -17.61 10.66
N ASN A 67 20.10 -18.72 11.24
CA ASN A 67 21.42 -18.79 11.85
C ASN A 67 22.52 -18.50 10.83
N GLU A 68 22.37 -19.02 9.62
CA GLU A 68 23.31 -18.78 8.53
C GLU A 68 23.27 -17.33 8.03
N PHE A 69 22.08 -16.73 7.90
CA PHE A 69 21.90 -15.32 7.61
C PHE A 69 22.60 -14.45 8.66
N ILE A 70 22.33 -14.67 9.95
CA ILE A 70 22.96 -13.95 11.06
C ILE A 70 24.49 -14.06 10.95
N ARG A 71 25.01 -15.26 10.71
CA ARG A 71 26.46 -15.50 10.56
C ARG A 71 27.06 -14.71 9.41
N VAL A 72 26.47 -14.79 8.21
CA VAL A 72 26.96 -14.12 7.00
C VAL A 72 26.89 -12.60 7.14
N VAL A 73 25.74 -12.09 7.59
CA VAL A 73 25.47 -10.65 7.73
C VAL A 73 26.33 -10.02 8.82
N ALA A 74 26.47 -10.67 9.98
CA ALA A 74 27.36 -10.19 11.04
C ALA A 74 28.83 -10.17 10.61
N ARG A 75 29.30 -11.21 9.90
CA ARG A 75 30.69 -11.27 9.40
C ARG A 75 30.99 -10.19 8.36
N ALA A 76 29.99 -9.78 7.59
CA ALA A 76 30.10 -8.66 6.66
C ALA A 76 30.03 -7.28 7.34
N GLY A 77 29.94 -7.23 8.67
CA GLY A 77 30.00 -6.01 9.48
C GLY A 77 28.66 -5.31 9.67
N PHE A 78 27.54 -5.93 9.28
CA PHE A 78 26.21 -5.39 9.53
C PHE A 78 25.76 -5.69 10.95
N ARG A 79 24.96 -4.80 11.50
CA ARG A 79 24.24 -5.06 12.74
C ARG A 79 23.03 -5.95 12.44
N VAL A 80 22.96 -7.12 13.08
CA VAL A 80 21.91 -8.12 12.86
C VAL A 80 21.34 -8.61 14.18
N SER A 81 20.02 -8.79 14.24
CA SER A 81 19.33 -9.28 15.43
C SER A 81 19.49 -10.79 15.55
N GLY A 82 19.86 -11.26 16.74
CA GLY A 82 19.95 -12.68 17.07
C GLY A 82 18.62 -13.33 17.49
N ASN A 83 17.51 -12.57 17.57
CA ASN A 83 16.23 -13.09 18.06
C ASN A 83 15.05 -12.54 17.24
N VAL A 84 14.31 -13.44 16.57
CA VAL A 84 13.10 -13.11 15.76
C VAL A 84 12.02 -12.45 16.62
N LYS A 85 11.94 -12.81 17.91
CA LYS A 85 10.81 -12.43 18.77
C LYS A 85 10.91 -11.02 19.32
N ASP A 86 12.06 -10.36 19.18
CA ASP A 86 12.22 -8.98 19.65
C ASP A 86 11.83 -7.98 18.56
N ASN A 87 10.52 -7.90 18.27
CA ASN A 87 9.93 -6.92 17.33
C ASN A 87 10.23 -5.44 17.69
N LYS A 88 10.95 -5.19 18.79
CA LYS A 88 11.35 -3.87 19.27
C LYS A 88 12.74 -3.43 18.82
N ASP A 89 13.59 -4.33 18.32
CA ASP A 89 14.89 -3.91 17.78
C ASP A 89 14.70 -3.31 16.37
N LEU A 90 14.67 -1.98 16.32
CA LEU A 90 14.56 -1.21 15.08
C LEU A 90 15.93 -0.82 14.51
N THR A 91 17.02 -1.34 15.07
CA THR A 91 18.38 -0.87 14.77
C THR A 91 19.26 -1.93 14.11
N SER A 92 18.69 -3.11 13.85
CA SER A 92 19.41 -4.26 13.32
C SER A 92 18.63 -4.87 12.16
N TRP A 93 19.34 -5.42 11.19
CA TRP A 93 18.76 -6.31 10.19
C TRP A 93 18.19 -7.56 10.88
N SER A 94 17.09 -8.10 10.37
CA SER A 94 16.53 -9.34 10.86
C SER A 94 15.96 -10.18 9.71
N LEU A 95 15.77 -11.46 9.98
CA LEU A 95 15.12 -12.40 9.09
C LEU A 95 13.91 -12.99 9.80
N THR A 96 12.76 -12.90 9.17
CA THR A 96 11.46 -13.38 9.63
C THR A 96 10.97 -14.48 8.68
N ASN A 97 10.09 -15.34 9.19
CA ASN A 97 9.44 -16.33 8.36
C ASN A 97 8.27 -15.67 7.63
N ASP A 98 8.14 -15.96 6.34
CA ASP A 98 6.97 -15.56 5.59
C ASP A 98 6.35 -16.78 4.92
N SER A 99 5.30 -17.30 5.54
CA SER A 99 4.54 -18.43 5.01
C SER A 99 3.66 -18.08 3.80
N SER A 100 3.52 -16.79 3.47
CA SER A 100 2.79 -16.33 2.29
C SER A 100 3.64 -16.33 1.02
N THR A 101 4.96 -16.50 1.16
CA THR A 101 5.91 -16.61 0.05
C THR A 101 6.35 -18.05 -0.14
N GLY A 102 6.53 -18.47 -1.39
CA GLY A 102 6.95 -19.84 -1.67
C GLY A 102 7.20 -20.15 -3.15
N HIS A 103 7.71 -21.37 -3.36
CA HIS A 103 7.74 -22.14 -4.61
C HIS A 103 7.09 -23.50 -4.26
N PRO A 104 6.23 -24.19 -5.05
CA PRO A 104 5.93 -24.09 -6.50
C PRO A 104 4.44 -23.79 -6.79
N PRO A 105 3.96 -23.97 -8.05
CA PRO A 105 3.38 -22.89 -8.81
C PRO A 105 2.16 -22.27 -8.13
N ASP A 106 1.98 -20.96 -8.34
CA ASP A 106 0.67 -20.36 -8.14
C ASP A 106 -0.36 -21.21 -8.94
N PRO A 107 -1.35 -21.85 -8.29
CA PRO A 107 -2.34 -22.66 -8.99
C PRO A 107 -3.22 -21.81 -9.93
N THR A 108 -3.08 -20.49 -9.88
CA THR A 108 -3.69 -19.54 -10.81
C THR A 108 -2.78 -19.13 -11.97
N ASP A 109 -1.52 -19.59 -12.01
CA ASP A 109 -0.65 -19.35 -13.15
C ASP A 109 -1.06 -20.26 -14.31
N GLU A 110 -1.41 -19.65 -15.45
CA GLU A 110 -1.69 -20.38 -16.69
C GLU A 110 -0.45 -21.16 -17.19
N HIS A 111 0.74 -20.76 -16.71
CA HIS A 111 2.02 -21.41 -16.94
C HIS A 111 2.83 -21.47 -15.63
N PRO A 112 2.65 -22.52 -14.81
CA PRO A 112 3.55 -22.84 -13.71
C PRO A 112 5.01 -22.70 -14.15
N LEU A 113 5.81 -21.91 -13.42
CA LEU A 113 7.26 -22.08 -13.50
C LEU A 113 7.55 -23.46 -12.90
N GLU A 114 7.78 -24.46 -13.73
CA GLU A 114 8.35 -25.74 -13.31
C GLU A 114 9.75 -25.43 -12.77
N ASP A 115 10.04 -25.82 -11.53
CA ASP A 115 11.42 -25.81 -11.05
C ASP A 115 12.14 -27.01 -11.64
N ASP A 116 12.68 -26.82 -12.84
CA ASP A 116 13.52 -27.81 -13.50
C ASP A 116 14.90 -27.94 -12.84
N GLU A 117 15.25 -27.06 -11.89
CA GLU A 117 16.55 -27.09 -11.22
C GLU A 117 16.61 -28.08 -10.05
N GLY A 118 15.47 -28.62 -9.60
CA GLY A 118 15.42 -29.69 -8.58
C GLY A 118 15.69 -29.23 -7.14
N TYR A 119 15.56 -27.93 -6.84
CA TYR A 119 15.69 -27.41 -5.49
C TYR A 119 14.35 -27.46 -4.74
N HIS A 120 14.41 -27.49 -3.42
CA HIS A 120 13.29 -27.08 -2.58
C HIS A 120 13.40 -25.59 -2.32
N TRP A 121 12.29 -24.95 -1.93
CA TRP A 121 12.29 -23.52 -1.65
C TRP A 121 11.55 -23.20 -0.38
N THR A 122 12.00 -22.15 0.29
CA THR A 122 11.29 -21.58 1.43
C THR A 122 11.23 -20.07 1.36
N GLY A 123 10.06 -19.55 1.65
CA GLY A 123 9.82 -18.14 1.83
C GLY A 123 10.55 -17.58 3.04
N ILE A 124 11.17 -16.42 2.89
CA ILE A 124 11.73 -15.61 3.97
C ILE A 124 11.44 -14.13 3.70
N GLU A 125 11.40 -13.34 4.77
CA GLU A 125 11.35 -11.88 4.70
C GLU A 125 12.54 -11.31 5.48
N ILE A 126 13.27 -10.39 4.84
CA ILE A 126 14.42 -9.71 5.44
C ILE A 126 14.01 -8.29 5.75
N VAL A 127 14.09 -7.90 7.03
CA VAL A 127 13.63 -6.61 7.53
C VAL A 127 14.83 -5.75 7.88
N SER A 128 14.85 -4.52 7.39
CA SER A 128 15.92 -3.57 7.67
C SER A 128 15.79 -2.88 9.03
N PRO A 129 16.88 -2.29 9.54
CA PRO A 129 16.78 -1.21 10.52
C PRO A 129 15.85 -0.09 10.03
N ALA A 130 15.33 0.70 10.98
CA ALA A 130 14.71 1.98 10.71
C ALA A 130 15.81 3.02 10.43
N PHE A 131 16.11 3.21 9.16
CA PHE A 131 17.15 4.10 8.68
C PHE A 131 16.70 5.56 8.64
N LEU A 132 17.63 6.48 8.86
CA LEU A 132 17.48 7.86 8.39
C LEU A 132 17.53 7.87 6.86
N PHE A 133 16.70 8.69 6.21
CA PHE A 133 16.79 8.88 4.77
C PHE A 133 18.03 9.72 4.43
N CYS A 134 19.11 9.02 4.06
CA CYS A 134 20.38 9.60 3.61
C CYS A 134 21.13 8.62 2.71
N SER A 135 22.18 9.10 2.03
CA SER A 135 22.97 8.30 1.07
C SER A 135 23.63 7.08 1.71
N GLU A 136 24.11 7.20 2.95
CA GLU A 136 24.76 6.13 3.69
C GLU A 136 23.79 4.98 3.98
N SER A 137 22.57 5.28 4.41
CA SER A 137 21.53 4.28 4.66
C SER A 137 21.09 3.58 3.37
N LEU A 138 20.95 4.31 2.27
CA LEU A 138 20.63 3.72 0.97
C LEU A 138 21.75 2.79 0.49
N GLU A 139 23.01 3.16 0.75
CA GLU A 139 24.16 2.31 0.43
C GLU A 139 24.22 1.06 1.31
N GLU A 140 23.77 1.12 2.56
CA GLU A 140 23.65 -0.06 3.41
C GLU A 140 22.69 -1.10 2.80
N VAL A 141 21.55 -0.66 2.25
CA VAL A 141 20.62 -1.54 1.52
C VAL A 141 21.28 -2.18 0.30
N ARG A 142 21.99 -1.39 -0.53
CA ARG A 142 22.70 -1.91 -1.71
C ARG A 142 23.75 -2.95 -1.33
N ARG A 143 24.53 -2.67 -0.29
CA ARG A 143 25.56 -3.59 0.21
C ARG A 143 24.97 -4.90 0.69
N LEU A 144 23.85 -4.87 1.41
CA LEU A 144 23.20 -6.10 1.86
C LEU A 144 22.69 -6.91 0.66
N CYS A 145 22.02 -6.28 -0.30
CA CYS A 145 21.53 -6.95 -1.50
C CYS A 145 22.65 -7.66 -2.29
N ASN A 146 23.80 -6.98 -2.44
CA ASN A 146 25.00 -7.55 -3.05
C ASN A 146 25.62 -8.68 -2.22
N LEU A 147 25.54 -8.62 -0.89
CA LEU A 147 25.96 -9.71 -0.02
C LEU A 147 25.05 -10.93 -0.22
N LEU A 148 23.73 -10.73 -0.16
CA LEU A 148 22.75 -11.81 -0.28
C LEU A 148 22.91 -12.54 -1.61
N SER A 149 22.96 -11.82 -2.73
CA SER A 149 23.10 -12.40 -4.07
C SER A 149 24.38 -13.22 -4.28
N LYS A 150 25.45 -12.94 -3.50
CA LYS A 150 26.71 -13.69 -3.52
C LYS A 150 26.74 -14.90 -2.61
N HIS A 151 25.91 -14.90 -1.57
CA HIS A 151 25.97 -15.93 -0.51
C HIS A 151 24.80 -16.89 -0.52
N PHE A 152 23.63 -16.50 -1.00
CA PHE A 152 22.43 -17.31 -0.99
C PHE A 152 21.90 -17.49 -2.40
N LYS A 153 21.48 -18.70 -2.74
CA LYS A 153 20.66 -18.93 -3.93
C LYS A 153 19.21 -18.66 -3.56
N PHE A 154 18.59 -17.72 -4.26
CA PHE A 154 17.20 -17.37 -4.07
C PHE A 154 16.57 -16.94 -5.38
N VAL A 155 15.24 -16.90 -5.40
CA VAL A 155 14.44 -16.32 -6.48
C VAL A 155 13.42 -15.34 -5.91
N THR A 156 13.00 -14.41 -6.76
CA THR A 156 11.83 -13.55 -6.56
C THR A 156 10.79 -13.95 -7.58
N ASN A 157 9.53 -14.08 -7.17
CA ASN A 157 8.42 -14.50 -8.01
C ASN A 157 7.15 -13.70 -7.69
N ARG A 158 6.01 -14.07 -8.26
CA ARG A 158 4.73 -13.36 -8.05
C ARG A 158 4.25 -13.32 -6.59
N THR A 159 4.68 -14.29 -5.77
CA THR A 159 4.37 -14.34 -4.34
C THR A 159 5.23 -13.40 -3.51
N THR A 160 6.40 -13.01 -4.03
CA THR A 160 7.32 -12.10 -3.33
C THR A 160 7.00 -10.63 -3.61
N GLY A 161 7.08 -9.79 -2.58
CA GLY A 161 6.93 -8.34 -2.60
C GLY A 161 8.15 -7.60 -2.06
N LEU A 162 8.15 -6.29 -2.28
CA LEU A 162 9.01 -5.34 -1.58
C LEU A 162 8.10 -4.38 -0.81
N HIS A 163 8.25 -4.34 0.51
CA HIS A 163 7.58 -3.33 1.33
C HIS A 163 8.55 -2.20 1.68
N VAL A 164 8.06 -0.96 1.60
CA VAL A 164 8.79 0.22 2.06
C VAL A 164 7.98 0.92 3.12
N HIS A 165 8.56 1.09 4.30
CA HIS A 165 7.97 1.78 5.43
C HIS A 165 8.56 3.18 5.55
N ILE A 166 7.76 4.22 5.42
CA ILE A 166 8.20 5.61 5.59
C ILE A 166 7.64 6.17 6.89
N GLY A 167 8.52 6.70 7.73
CA GLY A 167 8.19 7.33 9.02
C GLY A 167 8.90 8.68 9.20
N HIS A 168 8.68 9.32 10.34
CA HIS A 168 9.18 10.66 10.65
C HIS A 168 10.16 10.69 11.83
N ALA A 169 11.12 9.77 11.86
CA ALA A 169 12.05 9.59 12.97
C ALA A 169 11.31 9.42 14.32
N GLN A 170 11.56 10.30 15.28
CA GLN A 170 10.86 10.28 16.58
C GLN A 170 9.56 11.10 16.57
N ASN A 171 9.15 11.62 15.41
CA ASN A 171 7.94 12.41 15.29
C ASN A 171 6.82 11.53 14.72
N GLY A 172 5.61 11.77 15.20
CA GLY A 172 4.43 11.26 14.53
C GLY A 172 4.12 12.06 13.27
N PHE A 173 3.04 11.70 12.60
CA PHE A 173 2.56 12.43 11.43
C PHE A 173 1.59 13.55 11.82
N ASN A 174 1.68 14.68 11.11
CA ASN A 174 0.66 15.72 11.14
C ASN A 174 -0.61 15.19 10.42
N PRO A 175 -1.79 15.16 11.06
CA PRO A 175 -3.01 14.68 10.42
C PRO A 175 -3.41 15.44 9.14
N ILE A 176 -3.09 16.72 9.04
CA ILE A 176 -3.36 17.53 7.83
C ILE A 176 -2.49 17.01 6.68
N HIS A 177 -1.20 16.81 6.92
CA HIS A 177 -0.30 16.22 5.93
C HIS A 177 -0.73 14.80 5.56
N VAL A 178 -1.21 13.98 6.51
CA VAL A 178 -1.74 12.64 6.19
C VAL A 178 -2.97 12.72 5.29
N SER A 179 -3.87 13.69 5.50
CA SER A 179 -4.99 13.93 4.60
C SER A 179 -4.51 14.27 3.18
N GLN A 180 -3.52 15.17 3.05
CA GLN A 180 -2.93 15.54 1.77
C GLN A 180 -2.18 14.38 1.10
N ILE A 181 -1.42 13.59 1.87
CA ILE A 181 -0.71 12.40 1.37
C ILE A 181 -1.72 11.39 0.84
N LEU A 182 -2.81 11.12 1.56
CA LEU A 182 -3.86 10.23 1.08
C LEU A 182 -4.54 10.76 -0.17
N ALA A 183 -4.79 12.07 -0.25
CA ALA A 183 -5.33 12.70 -1.44
C ALA A 183 -4.36 12.56 -2.63
N PHE A 184 -3.06 12.78 -2.42
CA PHE A 184 -2.03 12.60 -3.42
C PHE A 184 -1.94 11.16 -3.90
N LEU A 185 -1.80 10.20 -2.97
CA LEU A 185 -1.71 8.77 -3.29
C LEU A 185 -2.96 8.29 -4.04
N TYR A 186 -4.16 8.66 -3.58
CA TYR A 186 -5.39 8.34 -4.30
C TYR A 186 -5.41 8.96 -5.70
N CYS A 187 -5.07 10.24 -5.83
CA CYS A 187 -5.09 10.98 -7.09
C CYS A 187 -4.14 10.36 -8.11
N PHE A 188 -2.92 10.03 -7.70
CA PHE A 188 -1.85 9.60 -8.59
C PHE A 188 -1.60 8.08 -8.58
N GLU A 189 -2.44 7.30 -7.88
CA GLU A 189 -2.34 5.83 -7.90
C GLU A 189 -2.24 5.26 -9.32
N PRO A 190 -3.06 5.71 -10.32
CA PRO A 190 -2.93 5.21 -11.68
C PRO A 190 -1.55 5.45 -12.32
N GLN A 191 -0.91 6.59 -12.04
CA GLN A 191 0.44 6.90 -12.49
C GLN A 191 1.48 6.05 -11.75
N ILE A 192 1.39 6.00 -10.41
CA ILE A 192 2.30 5.23 -9.55
C ILE A 192 2.29 3.75 -9.94
N ASP A 193 1.10 3.18 -10.16
CA ASP A 193 0.96 1.78 -10.55
C ASP A 193 1.74 1.46 -11.83
N THR A 194 1.95 2.43 -12.75
CA THR A 194 2.68 2.18 -14.01
C THR A 194 4.13 1.79 -13.80
N VAL A 195 4.75 2.01 -12.63
CA VAL A 195 6.11 1.51 -12.35
C VAL A 195 6.13 0.04 -11.90
N HIS A 196 4.96 -0.60 -11.80
CA HIS A 196 4.82 -1.98 -11.34
C HIS A 196 4.23 -2.90 -12.42
N PRO A 197 4.68 -4.15 -12.51
CA PRO A 197 4.18 -5.11 -13.50
C PRO A 197 2.72 -5.51 -13.20
N MET A 198 2.05 -6.05 -14.22
CA MET A 198 0.63 -6.45 -14.15
C MET A 198 0.28 -7.36 -12.97
N HIS A 199 1.16 -8.27 -12.57
CA HIS A 199 0.88 -9.20 -11.47
C HIS A 199 0.89 -8.50 -10.10
N ARG A 200 1.44 -7.28 -9.99
CA ARG A 200 1.33 -6.40 -8.83
C ARG A 200 0.26 -5.33 -8.98
N TYR A 201 -0.35 -5.23 -10.16
CA TYR A 201 -1.49 -4.36 -10.39
C TYR A 201 -2.74 -4.96 -9.72
N ASN A 202 -2.99 -4.53 -8.47
CA ASN A 202 -4.18 -4.88 -7.70
C ASN A 202 -4.32 -6.40 -7.48
N HIS A 203 -3.41 -6.93 -6.66
CA HIS A 203 -3.28 -8.35 -6.27
C HIS A 203 -3.81 -8.59 -4.84
N GLU A 204 -3.77 -9.84 -4.35
CA GLU A 204 -4.39 -10.19 -3.06
C GLU A 204 -3.91 -9.32 -1.89
N PHE A 205 -2.60 -9.07 -1.82
CA PHE A 205 -1.92 -8.34 -0.74
C PHE A 205 -1.49 -6.91 -1.13
N GLY A 206 -1.95 -6.40 -2.27
CA GLY A 206 -1.67 -5.05 -2.74
C GLY A 206 -2.79 -4.63 -3.67
N LYS A 207 -3.92 -4.29 -3.06
CA LYS A 207 -5.13 -3.86 -3.75
C LYS A 207 -5.16 -2.34 -3.88
N SER A 208 -5.66 -1.88 -5.02
CA SER A 208 -5.85 -0.46 -5.34
C SER A 208 -6.72 0.25 -4.29
N MET A 209 -6.27 1.40 -3.78
CA MET A 209 -7.07 2.27 -2.92
C MET A 209 -8.27 2.80 -3.71
N ARG A 210 -8.07 3.16 -4.98
CA ARG A 210 -9.14 3.65 -5.86
C ARG A 210 -10.30 2.67 -5.98
N GLU A 211 -9.99 1.38 -6.11
CA GLU A 211 -10.99 0.35 -6.29
C GLU A 211 -11.54 -0.23 -4.98
N ARG A 212 -10.69 -0.38 -3.96
CA ARG A 212 -10.96 -1.30 -2.84
C ARG A 212 -10.98 -0.65 -1.47
N CYS A 213 -10.74 0.65 -1.35
CA CYS A 213 -10.86 1.30 -0.05
C CYS A 213 -12.30 1.27 0.47
N ASN A 214 -12.46 1.40 1.80
CA ASN A 214 -13.75 1.38 2.44
C ASN A 214 -14.72 2.45 1.91
N TYR A 215 -14.22 3.64 1.54
CA TYR A 215 -15.05 4.67 0.93
C TYR A 215 -15.61 4.21 -0.43
N THR A 216 -14.76 3.73 -1.34
CA THR A 216 -15.18 3.20 -2.65
C THR A 216 -16.17 2.05 -2.49
N LYS A 217 -15.86 1.08 -1.62
CA LYS A 217 -16.71 -0.07 -1.37
C LYS A 217 -18.10 0.35 -0.89
N TYR A 218 -18.17 1.24 0.10
CA TYR A 218 -19.44 1.75 0.59
C TYR A 218 -20.22 2.45 -0.53
N PHE A 219 -19.54 3.30 -1.32
CA PHE A 219 -20.17 4.06 -2.38
C PHE A 219 -20.78 3.14 -3.45
N GLN A 220 -20.04 2.10 -3.85
CA GLN A 220 -20.53 1.07 -4.75
C GLN A 220 -21.71 0.28 -4.18
N GLU A 221 -21.66 -0.12 -2.91
CA GLU A 221 -22.77 -0.84 -2.25
C GLU A 221 -24.04 0.02 -2.14
N THR A 222 -23.87 1.33 -1.98
CA THR A 222 -24.96 2.28 -1.82
C THR A 222 -25.57 2.66 -3.17
N TYR A 223 -24.74 3.00 -4.15
CA TYR A 223 -25.16 3.65 -5.38
C TYR A 223 -25.00 2.79 -6.65
N GLY A 224 -24.31 1.65 -6.58
CA GLY A 224 -24.01 0.81 -7.74
C GLY A 224 -22.98 1.41 -8.71
N GLU A 225 -22.28 2.46 -8.29
CA GLU A 225 -21.33 3.25 -9.10
C GLU A 225 -19.98 3.39 -8.38
N VAL A 226 -18.94 3.78 -9.11
CA VAL A 226 -17.62 4.14 -8.54
C VAL A 226 -17.64 5.63 -8.20
N PRO A 227 -17.15 6.07 -7.03
CA PRO A 227 -17.06 7.50 -6.74
C PRO A 227 -16.05 8.17 -7.69
N SER A 228 -16.33 9.41 -8.12
CA SER A 228 -15.36 10.14 -8.92
C SER A 228 -14.17 10.59 -8.07
N THR A 229 -13.03 10.82 -8.71
CA THR A 229 -11.79 11.29 -8.06
C THR A 229 -12.04 12.54 -7.22
N LEU A 230 -12.76 13.52 -7.76
CA LEU A 230 -13.15 14.73 -7.05
C LEU A 230 -13.90 14.42 -5.74
N MET A 231 -14.80 13.43 -5.72
CA MET A 231 -15.58 13.07 -4.52
C MET A 231 -14.65 12.61 -3.39
N VAL A 232 -13.70 11.74 -3.72
CA VAL A 232 -12.78 11.18 -2.72
C VAL A 232 -11.79 12.22 -2.25
N LEU A 233 -11.18 12.99 -3.16
CA LEU A 233 -10.24 14.05 -2.81
C LEU A 233 -10.89 15.10 -1.91
N THR A 234 -12.10 15.53 -2.28
CA THR A 234 -12.88 16.47 -1.46
C THR A 234 -13.14 15.89 -0.07
N LYS A 235 -13.57 14.62 0.01
CA LYS A 235 -13.83 13.96 1.30
C LYS A 235 -12.59 13.87 2.17
N LEU A 236 -11.42 13.57 1.60
CA LEU A 236 -10.16 13.47 2.36
C LEU A 236 -9.70 14.85 2.86
N LEU A 237 -9.71 15.85 1.99
CA LEU A 237 -9.16 17.18 2.25
C LEU A 237 -10.06 18.04 3.16
N THR A 238 -11.38 17.82 3.17
CA THR A 238 -12.30 18.57 4.03
C THR A 238 -12.69 17.85 5.32
N LEU A 239 -12.19 16.63 5.55
CA LEU A 239 -12.49 15.89 6.77
C LEU A 239 -11.88 16.59 7.99
N LYS A 240 -12.72 16.94 8.96
CA LYS A 240 -12.30 17.53 10.24
C LYS A 240 -12.72 16.64 11.41
N ARG A 241 -11.92 16.65 12.47
CA ARG A 241 -12.26 16.08 13.78
C ARG A 241 -11.72 16.97 14.87
N SER A 242 -12.41 16.97 16.01
CA SER A 242 -12.01 17.68 17.24
C SER A 242 -10.63 17.31 17.75
N LYS A 243 -10.19 16.06 17.53
CA LYS A 243 -8.87 15.58 17.97
C LYS A 243 -8.03 15.03 16.81
N PRO A 244 -6.73 15.39 16.74
CA PRO A 244 -5.78 14.88 15.73
C PRO A 244 -5.81 13.35 15.52
N GLU A 245 -5.82 12.58 16.60
CA GLU A 245 -5.81 11.12 16.55
C GLU A 245 -7.13 10.53 16.02
N ARG A 246 -8.26 11.22 16.25
CA ARG A 246 -9.56 10.84 15.68
C ARG A 246 -9.60 11.13 14.19
N LEU A 247 -8.97 12.23 13.74
CA LEU A 247 -8.82 12.53 12.32
C LEU A 247 -7.99 11.43 11.64
N LEU A 248 -6.82 11.10 12.16
CA LEU A 248 -5.97 10.02 11.63
C LEU A 248 -6.70 8.68 11.57
N SER A 249 -7.35 8.28 12.66
CA SER A 249 -8.11 7.03 12.70
C SER A 249 -9.24 7.00 11.66
N LYS A 250 -9.94 8.12 11.46
CA LYS A 250 -11.00 8.21 10.44
C LYS A 250 -10.43 8.19 9.02
N LEU A 251 -9.34 8.90 8.75
CA LEU A 251 -8.62 8.89 7.48
C LEU A 251 -8.18 7.46 7.12
N ALA A 252 -7.44 6.80 8.03
CA ALA A 252 -7.00 5.43 7.86
C ALA A 252 -8.19 4.48 7.63
N ARG A 253 -9.30 4.65 8.36
CA ARG A 253 -10.51 3.82 8.16
C ARG A 253 -11.21 4.08 6.83
N LEU A 254 -11.18 5.30 6.30
CA LEU A 254 -11.79 5.64 5.00
C LEU A 254 -11.01 5.00 3.85
N THR A 255 -9.67 5.05 3.92
CA THR A 255 -8.78 4.57 2.85
C THR A 255 -8.31 3.13 3.04
N CYS A 256 -8.62 2.52 4.20
CA CYS A 256 -8.32 1.12 4.49
C CYS A 256 -8.90 0.17 3.45
N VAL A 257 -8.07 -0.79 3.04
CA VAL A 257 -8.40 -1.85 2.09
C VAL A 257 -8.32 -3.20 2.81
N GLY A 258 -9.42 -3.98 2.77
CA GLY A 258 -9.53 -5.22 3.53
C GLY A 258 -10.02 -4.98 4.98
N ALA A 259 -10.03 -6.03 5.80
CA ALA A 259 -10.53 -5.95 7.17
C ALA A 259 -9.61 -5.15 8.09
N ASP A 260 -8.30 -5.24 7.85
CA ASP A 260 -7.26 -4.69 8.70
C ASP A 260 -6.30 -3.78 7.93
N GLY A 261 -6.63 -3.31 6.72
CA GLY A 261 -5.79 -2.41 5.92
C GLY A 261 -4.56 -3.05 5.28
N LYS A 262 -4.14 -4.24 5.71
CA LYS A 262 -2.97 -4.98 5.20
C LYS A 262 -3.23 -5.68 3.87
N MET A 263 -4.25 -5.26 3.13
CA MET A 263 -4.47 -5.75 1.77
C MET A 263 -4.32 -4.64 0.74
N GLY A 264 -3.99 -3.41 1.18
CA GLY A 264 -3.87 -2.25 0.31
C GLY A 264 -2.47 -2.03 -0.23
N ASN A 265 -2.40 -1.36 -1.37
CA ASN A 265 -1.19 -0.81 -1.99
C ASN A 265 -0.39 0.09 -1.03
N SER A 266 -1.09 0.81 -0.16
CA SER A 266 -0.53 1.55 0.96
C SER A 266 -1.30 1.23 2.25
N ASN A 267 -0.59 1.02 3.35
CA ASN A 267 -1.16 0.72 4.66
C ASN A 267 -0.79 1.83 5.67
N LEU A 268 -1.82 2.37 6.33
CA LEU A 268 -1.71 3.48 7.29
C LEU A 268 -1.96 3.07 8.75
N ASN A 269 -2.12 1.79 9.06
CA ASN A 269 -2.41 1.36 10.44
C ASN A 269 -1.31 1.73 11.44
N GLY A 270 -0.07 1.89 10.98
CA GLY A 270 1.05 2.35 11.81
C GLY A 270 0.95 3.83 12.16
N VAL A 271 0.31 4.66 11.31
CA VAL A 271 0.35 6.12 11.40
C VAL A 271 -0.23 6.61 12.74
N SER A 272 0.55 7.45 13.42
CA SER A 272 0.19 8.03 14.72
C SER A 272 0.71 9.46 14.85
N THR A 273 0.07 10.27 15.68
CA THR A 273 0.56 11.61 16.05
C THR A 273 1.70 11.57 17.06
N LEU A 274 1.93 10.43 17.72
CA LEU A 274 2.99 10.26 18.72
C LEU A 274 3.92 9.12 18.31
N PRO A 275 5.23 9.20 18.64
CA PRO A 275 6.12 8.06 18.56
C PRO A 275 5.65 7.01 19.58
N ARG A 276 4.89 6.01 19.12
CA ARG A 276 4.48 4.90 19.98
C ARG A 276 5.58 3.84 19.94
N ARG A 277 6.18 3.55 21.08
CA ARG A 277 7.20 2.49 21.26
C ARG A 277 6.81 1.11 20.67
N ALA A 278 5.52 0.84 20.47
CA ALA A 278 5.00 -0.41 19.93
C ALA A 278 4.37 -0.29 18.53
N ALA A 279 4.09 0.92 18.04
CA ALA A 279 3.50 1.13 16.72
C ALA A 279 4.51 1.95 15.93
N ARG A 280 5.33 1.27 15.13
CA ARG A 280 6.24 1.88 14.15
C ARG A 280 5.39 2.87 13.34
N PRO A 281 5.49 4.20 13.58
CA PRO A 281 4.56 5.13 12.97
C PRO A 281 5.02 5.33 11.53
N THR A 282 4.51 4.48 10.64
CA THR A 282 4.90 4.45 9.25
C THR A 282 3.70 4.36 8.33
N ILE A 283 3.85 4.93 7.15
CA ILE A 283 3.07 4.57 5.97
C ILE A 283 3.85 3.43 5.29
N GLU A 284 3.20 2.29 5.11
CA GLU A 284 3.77 1.12 4.44
C GLU A 284 3.30 1.08 2.99
N PHE A 285 4.22 0.96 2.04
CA PHE A 285 3.97 0.83 0.60
C PHE A 285 4.25 -0.60 0.16
N ARG A 286 3.30 -1.24 -0.52
CA ARG A 286 3.30 -2.69 -0.80
C ARG A 286 3.16 -3.05 -2.28
N GLN A 287 3.09 -2.05 -3.15
CA GLN A 287 2.84 -2.23 -4.59
C GLN A 287 4.01 -2.85 -5.35
N HIS A 288 5.23 -2.75 -4.83
CA HIS A 288 6.42 -3.14 -5.58
C HIS A 288 6.61 -4.67 -5.60
N GLU A 289 6.99 -5.22 -6.75
CA GLU A 289 7.33 -6.64 -6.89
C GLU A 289 8.57 -6.99 -6.06
N GLY A 290 8.68 -8.24 -5.61
CA GLY A 290 9.87 -8.71 -4.90
C GLY A 290 11.14 -8.52 -5.75
N THR A 291 12.19 -8.01 -5.13
CA THR A 291 13.49 -7.82 -5.77
C THR A 291 14.60 -7.80 -4.73
N CYS A 292 15.78 -8.30 -5.08
CA CYS A 292 17.03 -8.11 -4.32
C CYS A 292 18.02 -7.22 -5.10
N ASP A 293 17.54 -6.40 -6.03
CA ASP A 293 18.35 -5.40 -6.71
C ASP A 293 18.39 -4.12 -5.87
N GLY A 294 19.56 -3.83 -5.29
CA GLY A 294 19.73 -2.67 -4.41
C GLY A 294 19.44 -1.33 -5.09
N GLU A 295 19.68 -1.19 -6.40
CA GLU A 295 19.37 0.04 -7.11
C GLU A 295 17.86 0.18 -7.33
N ARG A 296 17.18 -0.91 -7.70
CA ARG A 296 15.71 -0.91 -7.82
C ARG A 296 15.03 -0.54 -6.50
N ILE A 297 15.49 -1.14 -5.39
CA ILE A 297 14.94 -0.87 -4.05
C ILE A 297 15.15 0.59 -3.68
N THR A 298 16.37 1.10 -3.81
CA THR A 298 16.70 2.47 -3.40
C THR A 298 16.01 3.52 -4.26
N GLN A 299 15.80 3.26 -5.55
CA GLN A 299 14.99 4.15 -6.41
C GLN A 299 13.53 4.20 -5.98
N TRP A 300 12.96 3.05 -5.59
CA TRP A 300 11.60 3.04 -5.04
C TRP A 300 11.50 3.77 -3.70
N VAL A 301 12.47 3.58 -2.79
CA VAL A 301 12.55 4.33 -1.53
C VAL A 301 12.62 5.84 -1.78
N LYS A 302 13.53 6.29 -2.66
CA LYS A 302 13.62 7.73 -3.03
C LYS A 302 12.31 8.25 -3.61
N THR A 303 11.64 7.43 -4.42
CA THR A 303 10.37 7.77 -5.06
C THR A 303 9.29 8.09 -4.04
N VAL A 304 9.02 7.15 -3.13
CA VAL A 304 7.97 7.32 -2.13
C VAL A 304 8.33 8.38 -1.09
N VAL A 305 9.61 8.51 -0.71
CA VAL A 305 10.04 9.59 0.20
C VAL A 305 9.85 10.95 -0.47
N GLY A 306 10.31 11.14 -1.69
CA GLY A 306 10.18 12.42 -2.37
C GLY A 306 8.72 12.82 -2.65
N MET A 307 7.81 11.85 -2.82
CA MET A 307 6.37 12.13 -2.92
C MET A 307 5.84 12.73 -1.63
N LEU A 308 6.24 12.15 -0.48
CA LEU A 308 5.84 12.61 0.84
C LEU A 308 6.51 13.96 1.18
N GLU A 309 7.80 14.12 0.87
CA GLU A 309 8.52 15.39 1.04
C GLU A 309 7.87 16.51 0.23
N PHE A 310 7.48 16.25 -1.01
CA PHE A 310 6.74 17.21 -1.82
C PHE A 310 5.44 17.63 -1.13
N VAL A 311 4.60 16.66 -0.73
CA VAL A 311 3.30 16.96 -0.11
C VAL A 311 3.45 17.77 1.18
N GLU A 312 4.47 17.49 1.99
CA GLU A 312 4.66 18.18 3.27
C GLU A 312 5.37 19.53 3.17
N SER A 313 6.07 19.80 2.07
CA SER A 313 6.82 21.05 1.87
C SER A 313 6.16 22.03 0.91
N GLU A 314 5.29 21.56 0.03
CA GLU A 314 4.59 22.38 -0.97
C GLU A 314 3.48 23.20 -0.32
N ASP A 315 3.27 24.43 -0.81
CA ASP A 315 2.15 25.24 -0.37
C ASP A 315 0.81 24.64 -0.84
N TYR A 316 -0.26 24.88 -0.09
CA TYR A 316 -1.55 24.26 -0.38
C TYR A 316 -2.11 24.63 -1.76
N ALA A 317 -1.87 25.85 -2.26
CA ALA A 317 -2.39 26.28 -3.55
C ALA A 317 -1.68 25.54 -4.69
N SER A 318 -0.35 25.43 -4.62
CA SER A 318 0.46 24.66 -5.59
C SER A 318 0.12 23.17 -5.55
N PHE A 319 -0.10 22.60 -4.36
CA PHE A 319 -0.56 21.23 -4.19
C PHE A 319 -1.96 21.01 -4.82
N ALA A 320 -2.89 21.93 -4.57
CA ALA A 320 -4.24 21.88 -5.13
C ALA A 320 -4.26 22.04 -6.66
N ASP A 321 -3.41 22.90 -7.24
CA ASP A 321 -3.21 22.99 -8.71
C ASP A 321 -2.80 21.64 -9.29
N LEU A 322 -1.84 20.97 -8.63
CA LEU A 322 -1.37 19.67 -9.07
C LEU A 322 -2.49 18.61 -9.08
N LEU A 323 -3.30 18.52 -8.01
CA LEU A 323 -4.44 17.61 -7.97
C LEU A 323 -5.49 17.94 -9.04
N THR A 324 -5.71 19.24 -9.28
CA THR A 324 -6.69 19.73 -10.27
C THR A 324 -6.35 19.27 -11.69
N ARG A 325 -5.06 19.10 -12.01
CA ARG A 325 -4.63 18.55 -13.32
C ARG A 325 -5.23 17.17 -13.58
N VAL A 326 -5.23 16.27 -12.61
CA VAL A 326 -5.86 14.96 -12.79
C VAL A 326 -7.37 15.12 -12.89
N MET A 327 -7.98 15.91 -12.01
CA MET A 327 -9.43 16.09 -11.98
C MET A 327 -10.00 16.67 -13.28
N GLN A 328 -9.25 17.53 -13.99
CA GLN A 328 -9.68 18.14 -15.24
C GLN A 328 -9.39 17.27 -16.47
N ASN A 329 -8.36 16.42 -16.42
CA ASN A 329 -7.88 15.69 -17.60
C ASN A 329 -8.16 14.18 -17.56
N GLU A 330 -8.54 13.62 -16.40
CA GLU A 330 -8.94 12.23 -16.27
C GLU A 330 -10.37 12.03 -16.80
N THR A 331 -10.48 11.71 -18.09
CA THR A 331 -11.78 11.47 -18.75
C THR A 331 -12.33 10.07 -18.47
N TRP A 332 -11.47 9.09 -18.21
CA TRP A 332 -11.84 7.74 -17.80
C TRP A 332 -10.67 7.00 -17.15
N THR A 333 -10.99 5.92 -16.42
CA THR A 333 -10.03 5.00 -15.82
C THR A 333 -10.37 3.55 -16.21
N LYS A 334 -9.36 2.68 -16.20
CA LYS A 334 -9.56 1.25 -16.40
C LYS A 334 -10.43 0.71 -15.25
N GLN A 335 -11.44 -0.07 -15.57
CA GLN A 335 -12.37 -0.65 -14.58
C GLN A 335 -12.27 -2.16 -14.48
N GLY A 336 -11.57 -2.81 -15.42
CA GLY A 336 -11.43 -4.25 -15.46
C GLY A 336 -12.78 -4.94 -15.64
N ASP A 337 -13.75 -4.35 -16.34
CA ASP A 337 -15.07 -4.97 -16.59
C ASP A 337 -15.15 -5.66 -17.97
N GLY A 338 -14.00 -5.82 -18.63
CA GLY A 338 -13.88 -6.38 -19.98
C GLY A 338 -14.17 -5.40 -21.11
N GLN A 339 -14.54 -4.14 -20.80
CA GLN A 339 -14.79 -3.09 -21.81
C GLN A 339 -13.66 -2.06 -21.89
N ASP A 340 -12.56 -2.24 -21.14
CA ASP A 340 -11.46 -1.26 -21.11
C ASP A 340 -10.83 -1.05 -22.49
N MET A 341 -10.70 -2.11 -23.31
CA MET A 341 -10.18 -1.99 -24.68
C MET A 341 -11.11 -1.17 -25.58
N GLU A 342 -12.41 -1.42 -25.52
CA GLU A 342 -13.41 -0.68 -26.30
C GLU A 342 -13.46 0.79 -25.86
N ARG A 343 -13.41 1.04 -24.55
CA ARG A 343 -13.31 2.39 -23.99
C ARG A 343 -12.04 3.10 -24.42
N GLU A 344 -10.90 2.42 -24.47
CA GLU A 344 -9.66 3.01 -24.99
C GLU A 344 -9.75 3.36 -26.48
N VAL A 345 -10.41 2.53 -27.29
CA VAL A 345 -10.66 2.85 -28.72
C VAL A 345 -11.57 4.08 -28.87
N GLN A 346 -12.58 4.22 -28.02
CA GLN A 346 -13.56 5.31 -28.10
C GLN A 346 -13.07 6.62 -27.49
N MET A 347 -12.41 6.55 -26.34
CA MET A 347 -12.06 7.70 -25.50
C MET A 347 -10.57 8.05 -25.56
N GLY A 348 -9.77 7.23 -26.23
CA GLY A 348 -8.31 7.31 -26.22
C GLY A 348 -7.69 6.68 -24.96
N PRO A 349 -6.35 6.68 -24.85
CA PRO A 349 -5.63 6.15 -23.70
C PRO A 349 -6.01 6.88 -22.40
N THR A 350 -5.88 6.20 -21.26
CA THR A 350 -6.05 6.85 -19.96
C THR A 350 -5.02 7.95 -19.75
N LEU A 351 -5.29 8.83 -18.77
CA LEU A 351 -4.36 9.90 -18.40
C LEU A 351 -2.97 9.32 -18.06
N ALA A 352 -2.91 8.26 -17.23
CA ALA A 352 -1.66 7.63 -16.82
C ALA A 352 -0.89 6.95 -17.98
N ASP A 353 -1.59 6.43 -18.99
CA ASP A 353 -0.95 5.73 -20.11
C ASP A 353 -0.30 6.70 -21.11
N ARG A 354 -0.85 7.91 -21.29
CA ARG A 354 -0.34 8.85 -22.31
C ARG A 354 -0.42 10.33 -21.94
N GLY A 355 -1.51 10.79 -21.33
CA GLY A 355 -1.77 12.22 -21.17
C GLY A 355 -0.87 12.90 -20.13
N TRP A 356 -0.64 12.23 -19.00
CA TRP A 356 0.20 12.71 -17.90
C TRP A 356 0.67 11.50 -17.06
N LYS A 357 1.91 11.09 -17.31
CA LYS A 357 2.52 9.84 -16.85
C LYS A 357 3.21 10.04 -15.49
N ILE A 358 3.68 8.94 -14.91
CA ILE A 358 4.55 8.97 -13.72
C ILE A 358 5.81 9.82 -13.93
N ILE A 359 6.37 9.83 -15.14
CA ILE A 359 7.55 10.65 -15.45
C ILE A 359 7.22 12.15 -15.31
N ASP A 360 6.08 12.58 -15.84
CA ASP A 360 5.63 13.98 -15.74
C ASP A 360 5.34 14.36 -14.28
N LEU A 361 4.79 13.43 -13.49
CA LEU A 361 4.60 13.61 -12.05
C LEU A 361 5.94 13.79 -11.32
N LEU A 362 6.89 12.89 -11.54
CA LEU A 362 8.19 12.91 -10.88
C LEU A 362 8.97 14.18 -11.22
N GLU A 363 8.97 14.60 -12.50
CA GLU A 363 9.56 15.88 -12.92
C GLU A 363 8.87 17.07 -12.23
N ARG A 364 7.53 17.07 -12.14
CA ARG A 364 6.76 18.15 -11.49
C ARG A 364 7.03 18.28 -10.00
N ILE A 365 7.30 17.17 -9.31
CA ILE A 365 7.62 17.17 -7.86
C ILE A 365 9.12 17.25 -7.58
N GLY A 366 9.95 17.51 -8.60
CA GLY A 366 11.39 17.74 -8.45
C GLY A 366 12.24 16.47 -8.35
N GLN A 367 11.69 15.30 -8.65
CA GLN A 367 12.39 14.01 -8.62
C GLN A 367 12.99 13.63 -9.98
N GLN A 368 13.92 14.45 -10.49
CA GLN A 368 14.52 14.24 -11.81
C GLN A 368 15.25 12.88 -11.93
N GLU A 369 15.98 12.49 -10.88
CA GLU A 369 16.70 11.21 -10.86
C GLU A 369 15.75 10.02 -11.05
N GLN A 370 14.62 10.02 -10.33
CA GLN A 370 13.63 8.94 -10.40
C GLN A 370 12.89 8.98 -11.75
N ALA A 371 12.58 10.18 -12.26
CA ALA A 371 11.98 10.33 -13.58
C ALA A 371 12.88 9.71 -14.67
N ASP A 372 14.19 10.00 -14.63
CA ASP A 372 15.14 9.42 -15.57
C ASP A 372 15.33 7.93 -15.38
N TYR A 373 15.31 7.45 -14.13
CA TYR A 373 15.40 6.03 -13.82
C TYR A 373 14.22 5.23 -14.37
N TYR A 374 12.98 5.73 -14.25
CA TYR A 374 11.77 5.06 -14.72
C TYR A 374 11.46 5.30 -16.19
N ARG A 375 12.20 6.18 -16.88
CA ARG A 375 12.01 6.45 -18.30
C ARG A 375 12.21 5.15 -19.10
N GLY A 376 11.15 4.69 -19.77
CA GLY A 376 11.16 3.42 -20.51
C GLY A 376 10.99 2.15 -19.66
N LYS A 377 10.77 2.28 -18.34
CA LYS A 377 10.51 1.17 -17.40
C LYS A 377 9.09 1.19 -16.83
N THR A 378 8.14 1.74 -17.59
CA THR A 378 6.73 1.81 -17.22
C THR A 378 5.92 0.71 -17.92
N HIS A 379 4.95 0.17 -17.22
CA HIS A 379 4.01 -0.84 -17.71
C HIS A 379 2.71 -0.19 -18.15
N LYS A 380 2.20 -0.60 -19.32
CA LYS A 380 0.81 -0.37 -19.69
C LYS A 380 -0.03 -1.52 -19.14
N HIS A 381 -0.95 -1.23 -18.24
CA HIS A 381 -1.80 -2.28 -17.68
C HIS A 381 -2.99 -2.59 -18.58
N ASN A 382 -3.09 -3.81 -19.08
CA ASN A 382 -4.31 -4.31 -19.72
C ASN A 382 -5.06 -5.14 -18.67
N MET A 383 -6.03 -4.54 -18.00
CA MET A 383 -6.77 -5.22 -16.94
C MET A 383 -7.60 -6.38 -17.51
N PRO A 384 -7.40 -7.62 -17.03
CA PRO A 384 -8.31 -8.71 -17.39
C PRO A 384 -9.72 -8.41 -16.86
N PRO A 385 -10.79 -8.89 -17.53
CA PRO A 385 -12.14 -8.79 -17.00
C PRO A 385 -12.21 -9.42 -15.61
N ARG A 386 -12.66 -8.64 -14.63
CA ARG A 386 -12.83 -9.00 -13.23
C ARG A 386 -14.32 -8.95 -12.92
N THR A 387 -14.79 -9.93 -12.17
CA THR A 387 -16.15 -9.91 -11.64
C THR A 387 -16.29 -8.69 -10.73
N ARG A 388 -17.06 -7.68 -11.14
CA ARG A 388 -17.49 -6.61 -10.22
C ARG A 388 -18.05 -7.28 -8.97
N TYR A 389 -17.73 -6.75 -7.79
CA TYR A 389 -18.22 -7.32 -6.53
C TYR A 389 -19.74 -7.43 -6.58
N ARG A 390 -20.23 -8.65 -6.77
CA ARG A 390 -21.65 -8.95 -6.64
C ARG A 390 -21.98 -8.76 -5.18
N ASN A 391 -23.05 -7.99 -4.92
CA ASN A 391 -23.77 -7.87 -3.66
C ASN A 391 -23.55 -9.08 -2.72
N ILE A 392 -22.49 -9.05 -1.92
CA ILE A 392 -22.47 -9.80 -0.67
C ILE A 392 -23.37 -8.96 0.20
N SER A 393 -24.60 -9.43 0.44
CA SER A 393 -25.64 -8.74 1.20
C SER A 393 -25.04 -7.93 2.36
N SER A 394 -24.83 -6.63 2.14
CA SER A 394 -24.15 -5.85 3.15
C SER A 394 -25.09 -5.74 4.35
N HIS A 395 -24.55 -6.01 5.54
CA HIS A 395 -25.28 -5.81 6.79
C HIS A 395 -25.50 -4.31 7.08
N PHE A 396 -25.02 -3.43 6.18
CA PHE A 396 -25.32 -2.00 6.17
C PHE A 396 -26.69 -1.73 5.54
N ARG A 397 -27.73 -2.26 6.18
CA ARG A 397 -29.08 -1.75 5.99
C ARG A 397 -29.17 -0.41 6.71
N SER A 398 -29.26 0.68 5.97
CA SER A 398 -29.85 1.92 6.51
C SER A 398 -31.19 1.57 7.17
N LYS A 399 -31.44 2.05 8.39
CA LYS A 399 -32.73 1.87 9.07
C LYS A 399 -33.91 2.37 8.24
N ASN A 400 -33.68 3.32 7.32
CA ASN A 400 -34.71 3.87 6.44
C ASN A 400 -34.97 2.96 5.21
N ALA A 401 -33.98 2.18 4.77
CA ALA A 401 -34.13 1.21 3.69
C ALA A 401 -34.89 -0.07 4.11
N GLN A 402 -35.30 -0.20 5.39
CA GLN A 402 -36.10 -1.33 5.85
C GLN A 402 -37.60 -1.20 5.53
N ARG A 403 -38.07 -0.07 4.99
CA ARG A 403 -39.51 0.18 4.81
C ARG A 403 -40.05 0.04 3.39
N ALA A 404 -39.23 0.14 2.35
CA ALA A 404 -39.68 0.12 0.96
C ALA A 404 -38.81 -0.77 0.06
N SER A 405 -39.43 -1.46 -0.90
CA SER A 405 -38.72 -2.23 -1.94
C SER A 405 -37.85 -1.30 -2.79
N ARG A 406 -36.68 -1.77 -3.25
CA ARG A 406 -35.81 -1.01 -4.19
C ARG A 406 -36.53 -0.61 -5.49
N GLU A 407 -37.61 -1.31 -5.81
CA GLU A 407 -38.43 -1.04 -7.00
C GLU A 407 -39.52 0.01 -6.77
N SER A 408 -39.78 0.40 -5.52
CA SER A 408 -40.81 1.40 -5.21
C SER A 408 -40.40 2.80 -5.63
N ASP A 409 -41.37 3.61 -6.02
CA ASP A 409 -41.13 5.00 -6.42
C ASP A 409 -40.68 5.87 -5.24
N GLU A 410 -41.10 5.52 -4.02
CA GLU A 410 -40.61 6.15 -2.77
C GLU A 410 -39.10 5.94 -2.60
N TYR A 411 -38.62 4.69 -2.78
CA TYR A 411 -37.20 4.39 -2.69
C TYR A 411 -36.39 5.09 -3.78
N LYS A 412 -36.87 5.07 -5.03
CA LYS A 412 -36.21 5.75 -6.15
C LYS A 412 -36.11 7.26 -5.94
N THR A 413 -37.17 7.86 -5.40
CA THR A 413 -37.20 9.31 -5.11
C THR A 413 -36.22 9.65 -3.99
N ASP A 414 -36.25 8.91 -2.88
CA ASP A 414 -35.31 9.10 -1.76
C ASP A 414 -33.85 8.86 -2.21
N ASP A 415 -33.57 7.82 -3.00
CA ASP A 415 -32.24 7.57 -3.59
C ASP A 415 -31.77 8.73 -4.48
N ALA A 416 -32.64 9.28 -5.33
CA ALA A 416 -32.33 10.43 -6.16
C ALA A 416 -31.98 11.68 -5.33
N TRP A 417 -32.75 11.96 -4.28
CA TRP A 417 -32.48 13.08 -3.37
C TRP A 417 -31.20 12.89 -2.56
N ARG A 418 -30.90 11.67 -2.10
CA ARG A 418 -29.61 11.35 -1.43
C ARG A 418 -28.42 11.57 -2.35
N ARG A 419 -28.50 11.10 -3.60
CA ARG A 419 -27.45 11.33 -4.61
C ARG A 419 -27.24 12.82 -4.89
N LEU A 420 -28.33 13.58 -4.97
CA LEU A 420 -28.25 15.02 -5.19
C LEU A 420 -27.62 15.72 -3.98
N PHE A 421 -28.00 15.34 -2.76
CA PHE A 421 -27.40 15.83 -1.53
C PHE A 421 -25.88 15.60 -1.53
N ASP A 422 -25.42 14.38 -1.80
CA ASP A 422 -23.99 14.06 -1.82
C ASP A 422 -23.23 14.87 -2.86
N LYS A 423 -23.79 15.03 -4.07
CA LYS A 423 -23.22 15.87 -5.12
C LYS A 423 -23.12 17.33 -4.69
N MET A 424 -24.16 17.87 -4.05
CA MET A 424 -24.16 19.25 -3.55
C MET A 424 -23.17 19.45 -2.41
N LEU A 425 -23.03 18.48 -1.52
CA LEU A 425 -22.02 18.49 -0.46
C LEU A 425 -20.60 18.53 -1.04
N ILE A 426 -20.36 17.77 -2.12
CA ILE A 426 -19.07 17.81 -2.84
C ILE A 426 -18.84 19.16 -3.49
N VAL A 427 -19.84 19.74 -4.16
CA VAL A 427 -19.74 21.08 -4.75
C VAL A 427 -19.43 22.14 -3.69
N ARG A 428 -20.11 22.09 -2.54
CA ARG A 428 -19.84 23.00 -1.41
C ARG A 428 -18.41 22.84 -0.92
N ASN A 429 -18.02 21.60 -0.63
CA ASN A 429 -16.70 21.32 -0.05
C ASN A 429 -15.57 21.66 -1.04
N ALA A 430 -15.73 21.37 -2.33
CA ALA A 430 -14.78 21.76 -3.37
C ALA A 430 -14.72 23.29 -3.54
N SER A 431 -15.86 23.97 -3.52
CA SER A 431 -15.91 25.45 -3.53
C SER A 431 -15.15 26.03 -2.33
N ASN A 432 -15.34 25.48 -1.13
CA ASN A 432 -14.63 25.90 0.08
C ASN A 432 -13.12 25.71 -0.05
N LEU A 433 -12.65 24.59 -0.65
CA LEU A 433 -11.23 24.38 -0.92
C LEU A 433 -10.67 25.40 -1.92
N ALA A 434 -11.49 25.85 -2.87
CA ALA A 434 -11.14 26.89 -3.84
C ALA A 434 -11.30 28.33 -3.28
N GLY A 435 -11.70 28.49 -2.02
CA GLY A 435 -11.96 29.80 -1.41
C GLY A 435 -13.21 30.50 -1.97
N VAL A 436 -14.13 29.74 -2.57
CA VAL A 436 -15.39 30.24 -3.14
C VAL A 436 -16.54 29.88 -2.21
N GLU A 437 -17.36 30.87 -1.85
CA GLU A 437 -18.55 30.64 -1.05
C GLU A 437 -19.63 29.91 -1.87
N CYS A 438 -20.17 28.83 -1.30
CA CYS A 438 -21.23 28.04 -1.92
C CYS A 438 -22.41 27.94 -0.96
N SER A 439 -23.56 28.49 -1.37
CA SER A 439 -24.80 28.42 -0.60
C SER A 439 -25.43 27.02 -0.71
N PHE A 440 -25.09 26.13 0.21
CA PHE A 440 -25.73 24.83 0.37
C PHE A 440 -26.08 24.60 1.84
N ASP A 441 -27.38 24.74 2.13
CA ASP A 441 -27.98 24.46 3.44
C ASP A 441 -28.22 22.95 3.57
N GLU A 442 -27.38 22.30 4.37
CA GLU A 442 -27.45 20.85 4.61
C GLU A 442 -28.64 20.46 5.49
N ASP A 443 -29.09 21.36 6.36
CA ASP A 443 -30.22 21.13 7.27
C ASP A 443 -31.57 21.51 6.64
N GLY A 444 -31.55 21.88 5.35
CA GLY A 444 -32.73 22.25 4.59
C GLY A 444 -33.81 21.16 4.61
N PRO A 445 -35.10 21.51 4.75
CA PRO A 445 -36.20 20.55 4.91
C PRO A 445 -36.48 19.68 3.67
N LEU A 446 -35.82 19.99 2.54
CA LEU A 446 -35.92 19.25 1.28
C LEU A 446 -35.06 17.98 1.27
N TRP A 447 -34.09 17.87 2.17
CA TRP A 447 -33.16 16.74 2.20
C TRP A 447 -33.71 15.56 3.00
N PRO A 448 -33.46 14.31 2.56
CA PRO A 448 -33.77 13.13 3.34
C PRO A 448 -33.15 13.22 4.74
N GLN A 449 -33.81 12.65 5.75
CA GLN A 449 -33.22 12.55 7.09
C GLN A 449 -31.86 11.88 7.01
N HIS A 450 -30.82 12.66 7.27
CA HIS A 450 -29.44 12.24 7.29
C HIS A 450 -28.95 12.30 8.72
N GLU A 451 -28.66 11.15 9.32
CA GLU A 451 -27.98 11.15 10.61
C GLU A 451 -26.55 11.65 10.42
N ALA A 452 -26.12 12.58 11.27
CA ALA A 452 -24.72 12.99 11.44
C ALA A 452 -23.77 11.84 11.89
N SER A 453 -24.25 10.60 11.89
CA SER A 453 -23.55 9.38 12.32
C SER A 453 -23.14 8.48 11.15
N ASN A 454 -23.65 8.71 9.94
CA ASN A 454 -23.28 7.92 8.76
C ASN A 454 -21.92 8.38 8.24
N TYR A 455 -21.13 7.46 7.66
CA TYR A 455 -19.76 7.67 7.15
C TYR A 455 -19.49 8.98 6.36
N TYR A 456 -20.56 9.62 5.85
CA TYR A 456 -20.60 10.80 4.99
C TYR A 456 -20.79 12.10 5.77
N HIS A 457 -21.56 12.09 6.86
CA HIS A 457 -21.87 13.25 7.68
C HIS A 457 -21.22 13.05 9.03
N ASP A 458 -20.24 13.87 9.36
CA ASP A 458 -19.56 13.78 10.65
C ASP A 458 -19.14 15.20 11.01
N VAL A 459 -20.11 15.97 11.49
CA VAL A 459 -19.86 17.19 12.24
C VAL A 459 -19.66 16.75 13.69
N ASP A 460 -18.45 16.88 14.23
CA ASP A 460 -18.29 16.83 15.68
C ASP A 460 -19.11 18.01 16.23
N SER A 461 -20.14 17.72 17.02
CA SER A 461 -21.13 18.65 17.57
C SER A 461 -20.56 19.67 18.58
N ASN A 462 -19.29 20.05 18.46
CA ASN A 462 -18.57 20.96 19.35
C ASN A 462 -17.45 21.76 18.64
N THR A 463 -17.61 22.09 17.36
CA THR A 463 -16.61 22.85 16.59
C THR A 463 -16.66 24.38 16.77
N SER A 464 -17.54 24.90 17.62
CA SER A 464 -17.83 26.35 17.73
C SER A 464 -16.81 27.20 18.50
N GLU A 465 -15.63 26.69 18.88
CA GLU A 465 -14.68 27.48 19.72
C GLU A 465 -13.22 27.53 19.21
N ILE A 466 -12.92 27.08 17.99
CA ILE A 466 -11.53 27.15 17.47
C ILE A 466 -11.49 27.79 16.07
N GLU A 467 -12.17 28.91 15.89
CA GLU A 467 -12.05 29.72 14.66
C GLU A 467 -10.96 30.80 14.73
N SER A 468 -10.24 30.95 15.85
CA SER A 468 -9.32 32.09 16.01
C SER A 468 -7.82 31.81 15.86
N SER A 469 -7.37 30.57 15.57
CA SER A 469 -5.92 30.27 15.51
C SER A 469 -5.42 29.44 14.32
N LEU A 470 -6.26 29.17 13.31
CA LEU A 470 -5.80 28.59 12.04
C LEU A 470 -5.80 29.66 10.95
N LYS A 471 -4.82 30.57 11.03
CA LYS A 471 -4.31 31.24 9.82
C LYS A 471 -3.18 30.36 9.27
N LEU A 472 -3.30 30.06 7.97
CA LEU A 472 -2.34 29.37 7.11
C LEU A 472 -0.89 29.81 7.36
#